data_AF-A0A177FF31-F1
#
_entry.id   AF-A0A177FF31-F1
#
_cell.length_a   1.000
_cell.length_b   1.000
_cell.length_c   1.000
_cell.angle_alpha   90.00
_cell.angle_beta   90.00
_cell.angle_gamma   90.00
#
_symmetry.space_group_name_H-M   'P 1'
#
loop_
_entity.id
_entity.type
_entity.pdbx_description
1 polymer ?
#
loop_
_entity_poly.entity_id
_entity_poly.type
_entity_poly.pdbx_seq_one_letter_code
_entity_poly.pdbx_strand_id
1 'polypeptide(L)'
;MAELTTDQVRSLDQTRQRLLALHKSLVALGSELVTQNQLPAWPALQLHANLVSNNLQTIVSQLAENRDTYQSTVAFPTPRFPGTQRAFILETLLRTKLEPNVEEWVEEGENINAQQHKATFRGLSENDRNGLWQWAPGAANAAARKQKWGADFTLDEKQKGVENVSTGLRRQLVEPPDDEDDDGPEEEEEYEVSDEEGEDEDADKMDVEHKAPKIEANTASTETRSTLPTASQLSLEALHKFMTTGR
;
A
#
# COMPACT_ATOMS: atom_id res chain seq x y z
N MET A 1 38.11 17.78 -10.13
CA MET A 1 36.79 17.11 -10.02
C MET A 1 36.72 16.59 -8.60
N ALA A 2 35.66 16.89 -7.86
CA ALA A 2 35.52 16.34 -6.51
C ALA A 2 35.37 14.82 -6.63
N GLU A 3 36.19 14.06 -5.89
CA GLU A 3 36.04 12.61 -5.84
C GLU A 3 34.75 12.27 -5.10
N LEU A 4 34.03 11.27 -5.60
CA LEU A 4 32.79 10.82 -4.99
C LEU A 4 33.10 10.20 -3.62
N THR A 5 32.30 10.55 -2.62
CA THR A 5 32.46 9.95 -1.28
C THR A 5 32.06 8.47 -1.32
N THR A 6 32.59 7.67 -0.39
CA THR A 6 32.28 6.24 -0.29
C THR A 6 30.78 5.96 -0.14
N ASP A 7 30.07 6.85 0.56
CA ASP A 7 28.63 6.72 0.80
C ASP A 7 27.82 7.00 -0.47
N GLN A 8 28.25 7.97 -1.28
CA GLN A 8 27.64 8.24 -2.59
C GLN A 8 27.87 7.10 -3.59
N VAL A 9 29.04 6.45 -3.54
CA VAL A 9 29.29 5.25 -4.35
C VAL A 9 28.40 4.09 -3.88
N ARG A 10 28.19 3.95 -2.57
CA ARG A 10 27.28 2.92 -2.01
C ARG A 10 25.84 3.13 -2.46
N SER A 11 25.32 4.36 -2.44
CA SER A 11 23.95 4.65 -2.89
C SER A 11 23.77 4.43 -4.40
N LEU A 12 24.80 4.69 -5.21
CA LEU A 12 24.82 4.32 -6.64
C LEU A 12 24.79 2.81 -6.86
N ASP A 13 25.54 2.01 -6.08
CA ASP A 13 25.48 0.55 -6.21
C ASP A 13 24.14 -0.01 -5.71
N GLN A 14 23.57 0.55 -4.64
CA GLN A 14 22.25 0.17 -4.15
C GLN A 14 21.17 0.39 -5.21
N THR A 15 21.16 1.55 -5.86
CA THR A 15 20.21 1.82 -6.96
C THR A 15 20.45 0.91 -8.16
N ARG A 16 21.73 0.63 -8.50
CA ARG A 16 22.07 -0.36 -9.53
C ARG A 16 21.49 -1.74 -9.21
N GLN A 17 21.62 -2.21 -7.97
CA GLN A 17 21.08 -3.51 -7.55
C GLN A 17 19.56 -3.57 -7.66
N ARG A 18 18.83 -2.49 -7.32
CA ARG A 18 17.38 -2.43 -7.47
C ARG A 18 16.92 -2.37 -8.92
N LEU A 19 17.60 -1.59 -9.77
CA LEU A 19 17.34 -1.57 -11.21
C LEU A 19 17.57 -2.96 -11.84
N LEU A 20 18.59 -3.68 -11.39
CA LEU A 20 18.85 -5.05 -11.82
C LEU A 20 17.74 -6.01 -11.36
N ALA A 21 17.23 -5.87 -10.15
CA ALA A 21 16.09 -6.65 -9.66
C ALA A 21 14.82 -6.40 -10.50
N LEU A 22 14.52 -5.13 -10.80
CA LEU A 22 13.42 -4.76 -11.71
C LEU A 22 13.62 -5.38 -13.10
N HIS A 23 14.82 -5.25 -13.67
CA HIS A 23 15.13 -5.84 -14.97
C HIS A 23 14.92 -7.37 -14.98
N LYS A 24 15.38 -8.08 -13.96
CA LYS A 24 15.13 -9.52 -13.81
C LYS A 24 13.64 -9.85 -13.77
N SER A 25 12.84 -9.07 -13.05
CA SER A 25 11.38 -9.26 -12.99
C SER A 25 10.70 -9.04 -14.35
N LEU A 26 11.14 -8.03 -15.12
CA LEU A 26 10.62 -7.74 -16.45
C LEU A 26 11.01 -8.80 -17.47
N VAL A 27 12.26 -9.29 -17.42
CA VAL A 27 12.72 -10.38 -18.29
C VAL A 27 11.98 -11.67 -17.97
N ALA A 28 11.75 -11.98 -16.69
CA ALA A 28 10.96 -13.14 -16.28
C ALA A 28 9.53 -13.06 -16.85
N LEU A 29 8.85 -11.93 -16.66
CA LEU A 29 7.51 -11.69 -17.21
C LEU A 29 7.48 -11.78 -18.74
N GLY A 30 8.45 -11.15 -19.42
CA GLY A 30 8.56 -11.22 -20.87
C GLY A 30 8.80 -12.64 -21.37
N SER A 31 9.64 -13.42 -20.67
CA SER A 31 9.89 -14.81 -21.01
C SER A 31 8.67 -15.69 -20.81
N GLU A 32 7.89 -15.48 -19.75
CA GLU A 32 6.63 -16.21 -19.52
C GLU A 32 5.62 -15.92 -20.64
N LEU A 33 5.47 -14.64 -21.02
CA LEU A 33 4.53 -14.25 -22.06
C LEU A 33 4.92 -14.77 -23.45
N VAL A 34 6.22 -14.90 -23.74
CA VAL A 34 6.71 -15.42 -25.03
C VAL A 34 6.68 -16.95 -25.07
N THR A 35 6.91 -17.62 -23.94
CA THR A 35 6.96 -19.09 -23.87
C THR A 35 5.56 -19.71 -23.80
N GLN A 36 4.60 -19.03 -23.19
CA GLN A 36 3.21 -19.47 -23.18
C GLN A 36 2.53 -19.04 -24.49
N ASN A 37 2.15 -20.01 -25.33
CA ASN A 37 1.43 -19.76 -26.59
C ASN A 37 -0.03 -19.29 -26.37
N GLN A 38 -0.46 -19.22 -25.10
CA GLN A 38 -1.74 -18.69 -24.65
C GLN A 38 -1.47 -17.60 -23.62
N LEU A 39 -2.34 -16.59 -23.54
CA LEU A 39 -2.18 -15.54 -22.54
C LEU A 39 -2.17 -16.18 -21.13
N PRO A 40 -1.23 -15.79 -20.25
CA PRO A 40 -1.18 -16.29 -18.88
C PRO A 40 -2.49 -15.99 -18.16
N ALA A 41 -2.83 -16.82 -17.17
CA ALA A 41 -4.00 -16.61 -16.35
C ALA A 41 -3.93 -15.23 -15.64
N TRP A 42 -5.06 -14.53 -15.57
CA TRP A 42 -5.13 -13.19 -14.97
C TRP A 42 -4.46 -13.06 -13.59
N PRO A 43 -4.61 -14.02 -12.64
CA PRO A 43 -3.94 -13.93 -11.35
C PRO A 43 -2.40 -13.91 -11.44
N ALA A 44 -1.81 -14.64 -12.39
CA ALA A 44 -0.36 -14.65 -12.60
C ALA A 44 0.12 -13.28 -13.12
N LEU A 45 -0.61 -12.70 -14.08
CA LEU A 45 -0.32 -11.36 -14.59
C LEU A 45 -0.45 -10.29 -13.50
N GLN A 46 -1.49 -10.38 -12.66
CA GLN A 46 -1.69 -9.48 -11.53
C GLN A 46 -0.54 -9.58 -10.51
N LEU A 47 -0.07 -10.80 -10.21
CA LEU A 47 1.08 -11.01 -9.32
C LEU A 47 2.34 -10.35 -9.89
N HIS A 48 2.63 -10.56 -11.18
CA HIS A 48 3.79 -9.94 -11.83
C HIS A 48 3.68 -8.42 -11.90
N ALA A 49 2.50 -7.87 -12.17
CA ALA A 49 2.26 -6.42 -12.14
C ALA A 49 2.48 -5.84 -10.73
N ASN A 50 2.02 -6.53 -9.69
CA ASN A 50 2.27 -6.12 -8.30
C ASN A 50 3.75 -6.16 -7.94
N LEU A 51 4.48 -7.20 -8.37
CA LEU A 51 5.92 -7.30 -8.15
C LEU A 51 6.68 -6.14 -8.81
N VAL A 52 6.36 -5.83 -10.06
CA VAL A 52 6.95 -4.70 -10.79
C VAL A 52 6.62 -3.38 -10.10
N SER A 53 5.37 -3.18 -9.69
CA SER A 53 4.93 -1.98 -8.94
C SER A 53 5.71 -1.78 -7.64
N ASN A 54 5.87 -2.84 -6.84
CA ASN A 54 6.63 -2.79 -5.58
C ASN A 54 8.12 -2.46 -5.82
N ASN A 55 8.72 -3.04 -6.86
CA ASN A 55 10.11 -2.73 -7.24
C ASN A 55 10.24 -1.26 -7.69
N LEU A 56 9.30 -0.76 -8.48
CA LEU A 56 9.28 0.65 -8.90
C LEU A 56 9.13 1.61 -7.72
N GLN A 57 8.20 1.33 -6.79
CA GLN A 57 8.05 2.12 -5.57
C GLN A 57 9.34 2.17 -4.76
N THR A 58 10.01 1.02 -4.59
CA THR A 58 11.29 0.95 -3.87
C THR A 58 12.37 1.79 -4.55
N ILE A 59 12.46 1.75 -5.89
CA ILE A 59 13.42 2.55 -6.66
C ILE A 59 13.12 4.04 -6.50
N VAL A 60 11.86 4.45 -6.61
CA VAL A 60 11.45 5.85 -6.46
C VAL A 60 11.80 6.39 -5.07
N SER A 61 11.53 5.62 -4.01
CA SER A 61 11.91 6.01 -2.65
C SER A 61 13.43 6.20 -2.50
N GLN A 62 14.23 5.26 -3.03
CA GLN A 62 15.70 5.37 -2.97
C GLN A 62 16.26 6.55 -3.78
N LEU A 63 15.67 6.83 -4.94
CA LEU A 63 16.02 8.00 -5.76
C LEU A 63 15.65 9.31 -5.05
N ALA A 64 14.52 9.34 -4.34
CA ALA A 64 14.09 10.49 -3.57
C ALA A 64 15.00 10.75 -2.36
N GLU A 65 15.40 9.70 -1.63
CA GLU A 65 16.32 9.79 -0.48
C GLU A 65 17.70 10.33 -0.88
N ASN A 66 18.23 9.93 -2.03
CA ASN A 66 19.58 10.29 -2.49
C ASN A 66 19.58 11.38 -3.58
N ARG A 67 18.48 12.14 -3.70
CA ARG A 67 18.27 13.13 -4.78
C ARG A 67 19.41 14.12 -4.92
N ASP A 68 19.90 14.68 -3.83
CA ASP A 68 20.96 15.70 -3.85
C ASP A 68 22.28 15.15 -4.44
N THR A 69 22.59 13.89 -4.13
CA THR A 69 23.75 13.20 -4.70
C THR A 69 23.59 13.01 -6.21
N TYR A 70 22.42 12.55 -6.66
CA TYR A 70 22.18 12.34 -8.09
C TYR A 70 22.12 13.63 -8.91
N GLN A 71 21.59 14.71 -8.33
CA GLN A 71 21.56 16.01 -9.00
C GLN A 71 22.94 16.68 -9.09
N SER A 72 23.80 16.47 -8.09
CA SER A 72 25.15 17.05 -8.05
C SER A 72 26.17 16.26 -8.88
N THR A 73 25.88 14.99 -9.21
CA THR A 73 26.80 14.10 -9.91
C THR A 73 26.53 14.07 -11.42
N VAL A 74 27.57 14.21 -12.24
CA VAL A 74 27.49 14.13 -13.70
C VAL A 74 28.26 12.92 -14.21
N ALA A 75 27.62 12.10 -15.03
CA ALA A 75 28.25 10.96 -15.69
C ALA A 75 28.99 11.40 -16.96
N PHE A 76 30.25 10.98 -17.11
CA PHE A 76 31.05 11.18 -18.31
C PHE A 76 31.85 9.90 -18.64
N PRO A 77 32.17 9.65 -19.93
CA PRO A 77 32.94 8.47 -20.31
C PRO A 77 34.36 8.51 -19.72
N THR A 78 34.84 7.36 -19.26
CA THR A 78 36.24 7.25 -18.82
C THR A 78 37.19 7.27 -20.02
N PRO A 79 38.47 7.67 -19.84
CA PRO A 79 39.47 7.67 -20.93
C PRO A 79 39.71 6.29 -21.57
N ARG A 80 39.28 5.21 -20.92
CA ARG A 80 39.38 3.83 -21.40
C ARG A 80 38.27 3.46 -22.40
N PHE A 81 37.21 4.24 -22.49
CA PHE A 81 36.11 3.98 -23.41
C PHE A 81 36.47 4.37 -24.85
N PRO A 82 36.21 3.52 -25.87
CA PRO A 82 36.53 3.81 -27.27
C PRO A 82 35.54 4.80 -27.89
N GLY A 83 35.69 6.09 -27.56
CA GLY A 83 34.74 7.15 -27.93
C GLY A 83 34.57 7.36 -29.45
N THR A 84 35.61 7.13 -30.25
CA THR A 84 35.54 7.33 -31.71
C THR A 84 34.85 6.19 -32.45
N GLN A 85 35.03 4.95 -32.00
CA GLN A 85 34.46 3.76 -32.66
C GLN A 85 33.02 3.48 -32.21
N ARG A 86 32.66 3.89 -30.98
CA ARG A 86 31.38 3.57 -30.34
C ARG A 86 30.65 4.81 -29.83
N ALA A 87 30.75 5.91 -30.56
CA ALA A 87 30.07 7.17 -30.23
C ALA A 87 28.55 6.98 -30.11
N PHE A 88 27.93 6.25 -31.03
CA PHE A 88 26.48 6.00 -31.04
C PHE A 88 25.97 5.29 -29.77
N ILE A 89 26.73 4.31 -29.27
CA ILE A 89 26.38 3.58 -28.06
C ILE A 89 26.46 4.52 -26.85
N LEU A 90 27.48 5.37 -26.80
CA LEU A 90 27.65 6.35 -25.73
C LEU A 90 26.50 7.36 -25.72
N GLU A 91 26.11 7.86 -26.89
CA GLU A 91 24.96 8.76 -27.04
C GLU A 91 23.68 8.10 -26.54
N THR A 92 23.47 6.83 -26.88
CA THR A 92 22.29 6.06 -26.42
C THR A 92 22.31 5.85 -24.90
N LEU A 93 23.46 5.53 -24.31
CA LEU A 93 23.59 5.26 -22.86
C LEU A 93 23.47 6.53 -22.01
N LEU A 94 23.98 7.66 -22.49
CA LEU A 94 23.95 8.95 -21.78
C LEU A 94 22.76 9.82 -22.19
N ARG A 95 21.83 9.29 -22.98
CA ARG A 95 20.62 10.00 -23.39
C ARG A 95 19.74 10.28 -22.17
N THR A 96 19.46 11.56 -21.93
CA THR A 96 18.50 12.03 -20.91
C THR A 96 17.14 12.39 -21.50
N LYS A 97 17.05 12.45 -22.83
CA LYS A 97 15.80 12.74 -23.55
C LYS A 97 14.83 11.56 -23.38
N LEU A 98 13.61 11.87 -22.98
CA LEU A 98 12.51 10.92 -22.83
C LEU A 98 12.20 10.20 -24.16
N GLU A 99 11.47 9.10 -24.06
CA GLU A 99 10.93 8.43 -25.25
C GLU A 99 9.79 9.25 -25.85
N PRO A 100 9.61 9.27 -27.18
CA PRO A 100 8.63 10.14 -27.83
C PRO A 100 7.20 9.94 -27.29
N ASN A 101 6.79 8.68 -27.05
CA ASN A 101 5.47 8.40 -26.47
C ASN A 101 5.29 9.00 -25.06
N VAL A 102 6.37 9.08 -24.28
CA VAL A 102 6.36 9.68 -22.95
C VAL A 102 6.36 11.21 -23.05
N GLU A 103 7.07 11.78 -24.02
CA GLU A 103 7.02 13.23 -24.31
C GLU A 103 5.61 13.67 -24.70
N GLU A 104 4.93 12.93 -25.57
CA GLU A 104 3.54 13.18 -25.96
C GLU A 104 2.59 13.16 -24.75
N TRP A 105 2.73 12.18 -23.86
CA TRP A 105 1.92 12.10 -22.64
C TRP A 105 2.19 13.24 -21.66
N VAL A 106 3.44 13.69 -21.55
CA VAL A 106 3.79 14.84 -20.72
C VAL A 106 3.17 16.12 -21.30
N GLU A 107 3.28 16.34 -22.61
CA GLU A 107 2.68 17.49 -23.30
C GLU A 107 1.15 17.49 -23.18
N GLU A 108 0.51 16.32 -23.36
CA GLU A 108 -0.92 16.16 -23.14
C GLU A 108 -1.32 16.49 -21.69
N GLY A 109 -0.55 15.99 -20.71
CA GLY A 109 -0.75 16.30 -19.29
C GLY A 109 -0.63 17.79 -18.98
N GLU A 110 0.35 18.48 -19.56
CA GLU A 110 0.53 19.93 -19.43
C GLU A 110 -0.63 20.70 -20.05
N ASN A 111 -1.11 20.27 -21.22
CA ASN A 111 -2.27 20.86 -21.89
C ASN A 111 -3.55 20.71 -21.07
N ILE A 112 -3.79 19.52 -20.50
CA ILE A 112 -4.92 19.27 -19.60
C ILE A 112 -4.83 20.17 -18.36
N ASN A 113 -3.65 20.26 -17.74
CA ASN A 113 -3.44 21.12 -16.59
C ASN A 113 -3.69 22.61 -16.91
N ALA A 114 -3.22 23.08 -18.07
CA ALA A 114 -3.45 24.44 -18.54
C ALA A 114 -4.93 24.73 -18.80
N GLN A 115 -5.68 23.75 -19.32
CA GLN A 115 -7.13 23.87 -19.50
C GLN A 115 -7.87 23.91 -18.15
N GLN A 116 -7.47 23.08 -17.18
CA GLN A 116 -8.03 23.10 -15.83
C GLN A 116 -7.79 24.43 -15.11
N HIS A 117 -6.61 25.04 -15.29
CA HIS A 117 -6.32 26.37 -14.74
C HIS A 117 -7.13 27.51 -15.38
N LYS A 118 -7.59 27.34 -16.63
CA LYS A 118 -8.46 28.28 -17.35
C LYS A 118 -9.95 28.10 -17.03
N ALA A 119 -10.34 26.96 -16.44
CA ALA A 119 -11.71 26.72 -16.07
C ALA A 119 -12.18 27.70 -14.98
N THR A 120 -13.43 28.17 -15.08
CA THR A 120 -14.01 29.17 -14.18
C THR A 120 -14.09 28.70 -12.72
N PHE A 121 -14.12 27.38 -12.50
CA PHE A 121 -14.07 26.76 -11.19
C PHE A 121 -12.68 26.20 -10.94
N ARG A 122 -11.83 26.98 -10.25
CA ARG A 122 -10.64 26.41 -9.60
C ARG A 122 -11.12 25.52 -8.47
N GLY A 123 -10.71 24.25 -8.48
CA GLY A 123 -10.92 23.35 -7.36
C GLY A 123 -10.22 23.84 -6.08
N LEU A 124 -10.11 22.96 -5.10
CA LEU A 124 -9.39 23.24 -3.85
C LEU A 124 -7.95 23.71 -4.13
N SER A 125 -7.43 24.60 -3.28
CA SER A 125 -6.02 24.98 -3.29
C SER A 125 -5.14 23.74 -3.12
N GLU A 126 -3.93 23.74 -3.67
CA GLU A 126 -3.00 22.63 -3.55
C GLU A 126 -2.73 22.28 -2.07
N ASN A 127 -2.62 23.30 -1.21
CA ASN A 127 -2.44 23.11 0.22
C ASN A 127 -3.66 22.43 0.89
N ASP A 128 -4.88 22.87 0.54
CA ASP A 128 -6.12 22.29 1.09
C ASP A 128 -6.31 20.84 0.59
N ARG A 129 -5.99 20.60 -0.68
CA ARG A 129 -6.00 19.26 -1.28
C ARG A 129 -4.98 18.35 -0.59
N ASN A 130 -3.77 18.82 -0.33
CA ASN A 130 -2.74 18.06 0.37
C ASN A 130 -3.15 17.77 1.82
N GLY A 131 -3.73 18.77 2.52
CA GLY A 131 -4.29 18.59 3.86
C GLY A 131 -5.40 17.53 3.88
N LEU A 132 -6.29 17.54 2.89
CA LEU A 132 -7.34 16.53 2.74
C LEU A 132 -6.75 15.13 2.53
N TRP A 133 -5.75 14.98 1.66
CA TRP A 133 -5.10 13.69 1.39
C TRP A 133 -4.27 13.17 2.58
N GLN A 134 -3.74 14.05 3.42
CA GLN A 134 -3.07 13.65 4.67
C GLN A 134 -4.08 13.21 5.74
N TRP A 135 -5.24 13.87 5.82
CA TRP A 135 -6.31 13.53 6.76
C TRP A 135 -7.06 12.23 6.38
N ALA A 136 -7.31 12.01 5.08
CA ALA A 136 -8.18 10.95 4.59
C ALA A 136 -7.78 9.53 5.06
N PRO A 137 -6.50 9.10 5.04
CA PRO A 137 -6.10 7.80 5.56
C PRO A 137 -6.42 7.61 7.04
N GLY A 138 -6.23 8.66 7.86
CA GLY A 138 -6.53 8.61 9.30
C GLY A 138 -8.03 8.43 9.57
N ALA A 139 -8.87 9.19 8.86
CA ALA A 139 -10.32 9.09 8.97
C ALA A 139 -10.84 7.74 8.43
N ALA A 140 -10.32 7.27 7.30
CA ALA A 140 -10.66 5.97 6.72
C ALA A 140 -10.27 4.83 7.67
N ASN A 141 -9.07 4.89 8.24
CA ASN A 141 -8.61 3.90 9.22
C ASN A 141 -9.47 3.94 10.51
N ALA A 142 -9.88 5.12 10.98
CA ALA A 142 -10.77 5.24 12.13
C ALA A 142 -12.16 4.65 11.87
N ALA A 143 -12.69 4.79 10.66
CA ALA A 143 -13.94 4.14 10.25
C ALA A 143 -13.77 2.63 10.09
N ALA A 144 -12.69 2.19 9.45
CA ALA A 144 -12.38 0.77 9.26
C ALA A 144 -12.26 0.02 10.60
N ARG A 145 -11.67 0.64 11.63
CA ARG A 145 -11.54 0.04 12.97
C ARG A 145 -12.88 -0.20 13.69
N LYS A 146 -13.91 0.56 13.34
CA LYS A 146 -15.26 0.43 13.90
C LYS A 146 -16.07 -0.66 13.20
N GLN A 147 -15.64 -1.13 12.04
CA GLN A 147 -16.33 -2.15 11.28
C GLN A 147 -15.82 -3.55 11.63
N LYS A 148 -16.70 -4.54 11.48
CA LYS A 148 -16.37 -5.96 11.62
C LYS A 148 -15.99 -6.51 10.25
N TRP A 149 -14.71 -6.83 10.06
CA TRP A 149 -14.19 -7.38 8.81
C TRP A 149 -14.30 -8.91 8.77
N GLY A 150 -15.48 -9.45 9.13
CA GLY A 150 -15.69 -10.90 9.24
C GLY A 150 -15.16 -11.53 10.54
N ALA A 151 -14.86 -10.73 11.55
CA ALA A 151 -14.51 -11.18 12.91
C ALA A 151 -15.65 -10.89 13.91
N ASP A 152 -15.73 -11.68 14.97
CA ASP A 152 -16.77 -11.57 16.01
C ASP A 152 -16.76 -10.20 16.73
N PHE A 153 -15.57 -9.62 16.88
CA PHE A 153 -15.33 -8.35 17.57
C PHE A 153 -14.73 -7.30 16.65
N THR A 154 -15.06 -6.02 16.88
CA THR A 154 -14.36 -4.92 16.21
C THR A 154 -12.93 -4.79 16.74
N LEU A 155 -12.03 -4.18 15.95
CA LEU A 155 -10.63 -3.99 16.36
C LEU A 155 -10.52 -3.12 17.63
N ASP A 156 -11.41 -2.13 17.77
CA ASP A 156 -11.48 -1.23 18.92
C ASP A 156 -11.98 -1.94 20.19
N GLU A 157 -12.92 -2.88 20.06
CA GLU A 157 -13.36 -3.74 21.17
C GLU A 157 -12.28 -4.73 21.61
N LYS A 158 -11.49 -5.26 20.67
CA LYS A 158 -10.34 -6.11 20.99
C LYS A 158 -9.25 -5.36 21.77
N GLN A 159 -8.98 -4.11 21.40
CA GLN A 159 -7.98 -3.27 22.08
C GLN A 159 -8.44 -2.75 23.45
N LYS A 160 -9.74 -2.49 23.63
CA LYS A 160 -10.32 -2.06 24.92
C LYS A 160 -10.58 -3.20 25.90
N GLY A 161 -10.25 -4.44 25.51
CA GLY A 161 -10.57 -5.65 26.25
C GLY A 161 -12.00 -6.12 25.95
N VAL A 162 -12.14 -7.43 25.79
CA VAL A 162 -13.40 -8.13 25.45
C VAL A 162 -14.48 -7.95 26.55
N GLU A 163 -14.11 -7.37 27.68
CA GLU A 163 -14.99 -7.10 28.83
C GLU A 163 -15.93 -5.91 28.62
N ASN A 164 -15.61 -4.98 27.71
CA ASN A 164 -16.38 -3.74 27.48
C ASN A 164 -17.00 -3.66 26.07
N VAL A 165 -17.51 -4.79 25.57
CA VAL A 165 -18.11 -4.91 24.24
C VAL A 165 -19.53 -4.32 24.25
N SER A 166 -19.74 -3.22 23.51
CA SER A 166 -21.07 -2.61 23.36
C SER A 166 -21.82 -3.11 22.12
N THR A 167 -21.10 -3.66 21.13
CA THR A 167 -21.67 -4.02 19.83
C THR A 167 -21.27 -5.42 19.39
N GLY A 168 -21.79 -6.43 20.06
CA GLY A 168 -21.91 -7.75 19.44
C GLY A 168 -21.95 -8.90 20.42
N LEU A 169 -23.11 -9.57 20.43
CA LEU A 169 -23.35 -10.97 20.72
C LEU A 169 -22.10 -11.73 21.20
N ARG A 170 -22.15 -12.16 22.47
CA ARG A 170 -21.47 -13.36 22.97
C ARG A 170 -21.47 -14.40 21.85
N ARG A 171 -20.31 -14.98 21.54
CA ARG A 171 -20.10 -16.08 20.58
C ARG A 171 -21.44 -16.77 20.31
N GLN A 172 -21.96 -16.73 19.08
CA GLN A 172 -22.94 -17.74 18.70
C GLN A 172 -22.15 -19.04 18.79
N LEU A 173 -22.24 -19.67 19.95
CA LEU A 173 -21.81 -21.02 20.18
C LEU A 173 -22.59 -21.79 19.12
N VAL A 174 -21.91 -22.17 18.03
CA VAL A 174 -22.39 -23.26 17.21
C VAL A 174 -22.32 -24.43 18.18
N GLU A 175 -23.45 -24.68 18.84
CA GLU A 175 -23.64 -25.90 19.61
C GLU A 175 -23.26 -27.03 18.65
N PRO A 176 -22.32 -27.90 19.04
CA PRO A 176 -22.11 -29.15 18.31
C PRO A 176 -23.49 -29.78 18.11
N PRO A 177 -23.83 -30.27 16.92
CA PRO A 177 -25.06 -31.04 16.78
C PRO A 177 -25.06 -32.10 17.89
N ASP A 178 -26.16 -32.15 18.67
CA ASP A 178 -26.41 -33.20 19.65
C ASP A 178 -26.39 -34.54 18.90
N ASP A 179 -25.23 -35.19 18.87
CA ASP A 179 -25.08 -36.59 18.52
C ASP A 179 -25.49 -37.40 19.78
N GLU A 180 -26.78 -37.37 20.09
CA GLU A 180 -27.42 -38.41 20.92
C GLU A 180 -27.50 -39.67 20.05
N ASP A 181 -26.53 -40.57 20.27
CA ASP A 181 -26.58 -42.04 20.12
C ASP A 181 -25.26 -42.57 19.50
N ASP A 182 -24.40 -43.21 20.30
CA ASP A 182 -24.03 -44.64 20.16
C ASP A 182 -22.81 -45.02 21.02
N ASP A 183 -22.91 -46.18 21.67
CA ASP A 183 -22.05 -46.76 22.69
C ASP A 183 -20.66 -47.24 22.19
N GLY A 184 -19.61 -47.14 23.01
CA GLY A 184 -18.36 -47.93 22.79
C GLY A 184 -17.15 -47.51 23.66
N PRO A 185 -16.33 -48.45 24.16
CA PRO A 185 -15.71 -48.36 25.49
C PRO A 185 -14.41 -47.56 25.58
N GLU A 186 -14.16 -47.11 26.81
CA GLU A 186 -12.95 -46.51 27.34
C GLU A 186 -11.70 -47.37 27.08
N GLU A 187 -10.71 -46.83 26.37
CA GLU A 187 -9.32 -47.27 26.48
C GLU A 187 -8.44 -46.04 26.77
N GLU A 188 -7.99 -45.96 28.03
CA GLU A 188 -6.94 -45.07 28.49
C GLU A 188 -5.61 -45.47 27.82
N GLU A 189 -5.13 -44.68 26.85
CA GLU A 189 -3.72 -44.71 26.44
C GLU A 189 -3.03 -43.41 26.87
N GLU A 190 -2.17 -43.58 27.86
CA GLU A 190 -1.19 -42.65 28.39
C GLU A 190 -0.12 -42.37 27.31
N TYR A 191 0.01 -41.11 26.88
CA TYR A 191 1.12 -40.68 26.02
C TYR A 191 1.92 -39.57 26.72
N GLU A 192 3.17 -39.91 27.02
CA GLU A 192 4.20 -39.04 27.60
C GLU A 192 4.41 -37.77 26.77
N VAL A 193 4.41 -36.61 27.45
CA VAL A 193 4.90 -35.34 26.91
C VAL A 193 6.42 -35.41 26.85
N SER A 194 6.98 -35.49 25.63
CA SER A 194 8.41 -35.27 25.38
C SER A 194 8.65 -33.77 25.24
N ASP A 195 9.35 -33.19 26.21
CA ASP A 195 9.97 -31.86 26.09
C ASP A 195 11.08 -31.92 25.02
N GLU A 196 10.87 -31.27 23.88
CA GLU A 196 11.96 -30.83 23.01
C GLU A 196 11.98 -29.31 22.96
N GLU A 197 12.99 -28.76 23.64
CA GLU A 197 13.44 -27.39 23.51
C GLU A 197 13.86 -27.10 22.06
N GLY A 198 13.24 -26.09 21.47
CA GLY A 198 13.69 -25.43 20.26
C GLY A 198 13.69 -23.93 20.49
N GLU A 199 14.83 -23.42 20.94
CA GLU A 199 15.20 -22.01 20.83
C GLU A 199 15.12 -21.59 19.36
N ASP A 200 14.44 -20.47 19.07
CA ASP A 200 14.93 -19.49 18.10
C ASP A 200 14.22 -18.15 18.31
N GLU A 201 15.06 -17.13 18.30
CA GLU A 201 14.86 -15.77 18.78
C GLU A 201 14.14 -14.89 17.74
N ASP A 202 13.70 -13.71 18.22
CA ASP A 202 13.36 -12.51 17.46
C ASP A 202 11.99 -12.44 16.76
N ALA A 203 10.99 -12.01 17.54
CA ALA A 203 9.86 -11.22 17.02
C ALA A 203 9.57 -10.03 17.94
N ASP A 204 10.13 -8.89 17.55
CA ASP A 204 9.73 -7.51 17.85
C ASP A 204 8.71 -7.28 18.98
N LYS A 205 9.23 -6.91 20.16
CA LYS A 205 8.48 -6.23 21.21
C LYS A 205 7.92 -4.91 20.68
N MET A 206 6.66 -4.92 20.27
CA MET A 206 5.90 -3.69 20.00
C MET A 206 5.64 -2.97 21.32
N ASP A 207 6.12 -1.73 21.43
CA ASP A 207 5.94 -0.83 22.58
C ASP A 207 4.45 -0.70 22.97
N VAL A 208 4.14 -1.14 24.19
CA VAL A 208 2.83 -0.94 24.83
C VAL A 208 2.94 0.29 25.73
N GLU A 209 2.47 1.45 25.27
CA GLU A 209 2.32 2.62 26.14
C GLU A 209 1.23 2.36 27.19
N HIS A 210 1.64 1.99 28.40
CA HIS A 210 0.76 1.93 29.57
C HIS A 210 0.47 3.34 30.10
N LYS A 211 -0.68 3.90 29.74
CA LYS A 211 -1.22 5.09 30.42
C LYS A 211 -2.17 4.67 31.54
N ALA A 212 -1.73 4.84 32.78
CA ALA A 212 -2.53 4.60 33.98
C ALA A 212 -3.76 5.53 34.08
N PRO A 213 -4.90 5.07 34.63
CA PRO A 213 -6.13 5.85 34.69
C PRO A 213 -6.13 6.79 35.91
N LYS A 214 -6.47 8.06 35.69
CA LYS A 214 -6.83 9.01 36.75
C LYS A 214 -8.33 9.28 36.65
N ILE A 215 -9.05 8.85 37.67
CA ILE A 215 -10.47 9.13 37.91
C ILE A 215 -10.55 10.45 38.66
N GLU A 216 -11.22 11.45 38.10
CA GLU A 216 -11.96 12.45 38.88
C GLU A 216 -13.26 12.79 38.14
N ALA A 217 -14.36 12.65 38.88
CA ALA A 217 -15.71 12.98 38.46
C ALA A 217 -15.99 14.46 38.66
N ASN A 218 -16.73 15.09 37.74
CA ASN A 218 -17.90 15.87 38.10
C ASN A 218 -18.75 16.27 36.87
N THR A 219 -19.99 15.78 36.89
CA THR A 219 -21.26 16.48 36.67
C THR A 219 -21.29 17.70 35.73
N ALA A 220 -22.03 17.59 34.63
CA ALA A 220 -23.23 18.39 34.37
C ALA A 220 -23.81 18.05 33.00
N SER A 221 -25.02 17.48 33.02
CA SER A 221 -25.86 17.28 31.85
C SER A 221 -26.24 18.63 31.23
N THR A 222 -26.08 18.77 29.91
CA THR A 222 -26.87 19.72 29.12
C THR A 222 -27.18 19.06 27.80
N GLU A 223 -28.47 18.76 27.61
CA GLU A 223 -29.06 18.25 26.39
C GLU A 223 -28.83 19.25 25.24
N THR A 224 -28.17 18.81 24.18
CA THR A 224 -28.32 19.42 22.86
C THR A 224 -28.74 18.36 21.87
N ARG A 225 -30.04 18.33 21.58
CA ARG A 225 -30.70 17.49 20.59
C ARG A 225 -30.18 17.89 19.19
N SER A 226 -29.13 17.22 18.73
CA SER A 226 -28.58 17.38 17.38
C SER A 226 -29.47 16.65 16.38
N THR A 227 -30.38 17.37 15.72
CA THR A 227 -31.10 16.88 14.54
C THR A 227 -30.13 16.78 13.37
N LEU A 228 -29.79 15.56 12.95
CA LEU A 228 -29.07 15.30 11.71
C LEU A 228 -29.87 15.88 10.52
N PRO A 229 -29.24 16.64 9.60
CA PRO A 229 -29.88 16.94 8.33
C PRO A 229 -29.85 15.65 7.51
N THR A 230 -31.02 15.02 7.35
CA THR A 230 -31.23 13.97 6.35
C THR A 230 -30.95 14.59 4.99
N ALA A 231 -29.74 14.40 4.47
CA ALA A 231 -29.44 14.67 3.07
C ALA A 231 -30.42 13.83 2.24
N SER A 232 -31.16 14.50 1.35
CA SER A 232 -32.14 13.88 0.48
C SER A 232 -31.46 12.76 -0.33
N GLN A 233 -31.73 11.51 0.04
CA GLN A 233 -31.33 10.37 -0.77
C GLN A 233 -32.08 10.47 -2.10
N LEU A 234 -31.34 10.58 -3.20
CA LEU A 234 -31.91 10.54 -4.55
C LEU A 234 -32.66 9.22 -4.73
N SER A 235 -33.83 9.27 -5.35
CA SER A 235 -34.65 8.07 -5.55
C SER A 235 -33.90 7.05 -6.40
N LEU A 236 -34.05 5.76 -6.07
CA LEU A 236 -33.43 4.65 -6.80
C LEU A 236 -33.75 4.67 -8.30
N GLU A 237 -34.91 5.22 -8.66
CA GLU A 237 -35.33 5.40 -10.04
C GLU A 237 -34.46 6.43 -10.79
N ALA A 238 -34.03 7.49 -10.11
CA ALA A 238 -33.11 8.48 -10.68
C ALA A 238 -31.69 7.90 -10.88
N LEU A 239 -31.24 7.06 -9.93
CA LEU A 239 -29.96 6.34 -10.03
C LEU A 239 -29.96 5.34 -11.19
N HIS A 240 -31.04 4.57 -11.32
CA HIS A 240 -31.18 3.60 -12.41
C HIS A 240 -31.26 4.31 -13.78
N LYS A 241 -31.93 5.45 -13.87
CA LYS A 241 -32.01 6.26 -15.08
C LYS A 241 -30.66 6.87 -15.48
N PHE A 242 -29.88 7.33 -14.50
CA PHE A 242 -28.52 7.83 -14.74
C PHE A 242 -27.60 6.71 -15.28
N MET A 243 -27.65 5.52 -14.68
CA MET A 243 -26.85 4.37 -15.10
C MET A 243 -27.21 3.84 -16.50
N THR A 244 -28.49 3.92 -16.87
CA THR A 244 -28.98 3.37 -18.13
C THR A 244 -28.96 4.37 -19.29
N THR A 245 -29.10 5.67 -19.02
CA THR A 245 -29.20 6.70 -20.08
C THR A 245 -28.11 7.76 -20.04
N GLY A 246 -27.21 7.74 -19.06
CA GLY A 246 -26.01 8.60 -19.02
C GLY A 246 -26.30 10.10 -18.91
N ARG A 247 -27.47 10.50 -18.40
CA ARG A 247 -27.81 11.88 -18.02
C ARG A 247 -28.54 11.92 -16.70
#